data_AF-A0A3B8J9R0-F1
#
_entry.id   AF-A0A3B8J9R0-F1
#
_cell.length_a   1.000
_cell.length_b   1.000
_cell.length_c   1.000
_cell.angle_alpha   90.00
_cell.angle_beta   90.00
_cell.angle_gamma   90.00
#
_symmetry.space_group_name_H-M   'P 1'
#
loop_
_entity.id
_entity.type
_entity.pdbx_description
1 polymer ?
#
loop_
_entity_poly.entity_id
_entity_poly.type
_entity_poly.pdbx_seq_one_letter_code
_entity_poly.pdbx_strand_id
1 'polypeptide(L)'
;MAVVYFYVPIDKLEDIIDCGLKLSEWKESYQSTPWNRVEKPCFSAFLHPLDDEKHKDRSYRCIKLDIEAEYCAVYDSDLYRISNEFPELKEKFFKSMVPLNGYIFGSIRRPQCFVFTTVLSEQISLLGKSMDEPILYENSEILYVNNILQQLNDRYTEFNSVLLYSFLAAQEQNGVYRCYRSTNDNIAVFFDEGSNEYISVPIPDYRKYNEIKEVLRLHGRQVPGTDGGEKLPQK
;
A
#
# COMPACT_ATOMS: atom_id res chain seq x y z
N MET A 1 12.77 16.29 -6.57
CA MET A 1 13.61 15.14 -6.18
C MET A 1 12.77 14.25 -5.29
N ALA A 2 12.66 12.98 -5.64
CA ALA A 2 11.79 12.04 -4.98
C ALA A 2 12.57 10.78 -4.64
N VAL A 3 12.33 10.29 -3.42
CA VAL A 3 13.11 9.20 -2.84
C VAL A 3 12.35 7.89 -2.99
N VAL A 4 13.01 6.92 -3.60
CA VAL A 4 12.56 5.52 -3.62
C VAL A 4 13.68 4.60 -3.18
N TYR A 5 13.34 3.37 -2.82
CA TYR A 5 14.24 2.39 -2.26
C TYR A 5 14.33 1.17 -3.17
N PHE A 6 15.53 0.65 -3.35
CA PHE A 6 15.75 -0.50 -4.20
C PHE A 6 16.71 -1.48 -3.54
N TYR A 7 16.43 -2.77 -3.67
CA TYR A 7 17.26 -3.82 -3.08
C TYR A 7 18.16 -4.43 -4.14
N VAL A 8 19.46 -4.37 -3.90
CA VAL A 8 20.48 -4.90 -4.81
C VAL A 8 21.24 -6.05 -4.17
N PRO A 9 21.63 -7.08 -4.93
CA PRO A 9 22.55 -8.10 -4.45
C PRO A 9 23.87 -7.50 -3.95
N ILE A 10 24.42 -8.03 -2.85
CA ILE A 10 25.66 -7.52 -2.25
C ILE A 10 26.84 -7.51 -3.22
N ASP A 11 26.95 -8.53 -4.06
CA ASP A 11 28.03 -8.69 -5.03
C ASP A 11 28.00 -7.63 -6.14
N LYS A 12 26.87 -6.95 -6.35
CA LYS A 12 26.74 -5.84 -7.30
C LYS A 12 26.78 -4.46 -6.67
N LEU A 13 26.84 -4.38 -5.33
CA LEU A 13 26.63 -3.10 -4.64
C LEU A 13 27.71 -2.06 -4.97
N GLU A 14 28.98 -2.44 -5.00
CA GLU A 14 30.09 -1.52 -5.28
C GLU A 14 29.95 -0.95 -6.70
N ASP A 15 29.76 -1.80 -7.69
CA ASP A 15 29.55 -1.40 -9.09
C ASP A 15 28.38 -0.41 -9.23
N ILE A 16 27.27 -0.67 -8.54
CA ILE A 16 26.08 0.19 -8.59
C ILE A 16 26.35 1.55 -7.96
N ILE A 17 27.07 1.60 -6.84
CA ILE A 17 27.41 2.86 -6.18
C ILE A 17 28.35 3.69 -7.04
N ASP A 18 29.32 3.05 -7.70
CA ASP A 18 30.35 3.74 -8.48
C ASP A 18 29.88 4.12 -9.90
N CYS A 19 29.02 3.30 -10.52
CA CYS A 19 28.62 3.44 -11.92
C CYS A 19 27.13 3.71 -12.16
N GLY A 20 26.29 3.60 -11.12
CA GLY A 20 24.85 3.77 -11.23
C GLY A 20 24.09 2.51 -11.67
N LEU A 21 22.78 2.65 -11.86
CA LEU A 21 21.86 1.61 -12.34
C LEU A 21 21.43 1.88 -13.77
N LYS A 22 22.02 1.15 -14.73
CA LYS A 22 21.62 1.26 -16.13
C LYS A 22 20.28 0.56 -16.37
N LEU A 23 19.29 1.30 -16.84
CA LEU A 23 17.94 0.77 -17.06
C LEU A 23 17.91 -0.43 -18.01
N SER A 24 18.78 -0.48 -19.02
CA SER A 24 18.84 -1.63 -19.94
C SER A 24 19.26 -2.95 -19.26
N GLU A 25 20.01 -2.87 -18.16
CA GLU A 25 20.44 -4.04 -17.38
C GLU A 25 19.43 -4.40 -16.30
N TRP A 26 18.86 -3.39 -15.64
CA TRP A 26 17.99 -3.58 -14.47
C TRP A 26 16.49 -3.59 -14.79
N LYS A 27 16.10 -3.41 -16.07
CA LYS A 27 14.71 -3.47 -16.52
C LYS A 27 14.06 -4.80 -16.13
N GLU A 28 12.92 -4.71 -15.45
CA GLU A 28 12.07 -5.85 -15.12
C GLU A 28 10.89 -5.98 -16.09
N SER A 29 10.36 -4.86 -16.57
CA SER A 29 9.18 -4.87 -17.43
C SER A 29 9.12 -3.67 -18.39
N TYR A 30 8.07 -3.64 -19.19
CA TYR A 30 7.68 -2.51 -20.00
C TYR A 30 6.31 -2.04 -19.52
N GLN A 31 6.18 -0.74 -19.26
CA GLN A 31 4.92 -0.15 -18.80
C GLN A 31 4.66 1.19 -19.49
N SER A 32 3.39 1.51 -19.63
CA SER A 32 2.92 2.87 -19.94
C SER A 32 2.15 3.40 -18.73
N THR A 33 1.93 4.72 -18.69
CA THR A 33 1.15 5.36 -17.63
C THR A 33 -0.13 5.99 -18.19
N PRO A 34 -1.14 6.26 -17.36
CA PRO A 34 -2.36 6.94 -17.79
C PRO A 34 -2.12 8.28 -18.50
N TRP A 35 -1.12 9.03 -18.07
CA TRP A 35 -0.74 10.33 -18.63
C TRP A 35 0.28 10.22 -19.78
N ASN A 36 0.94 9.08 -19.93
CA ASN A 36 1.88 8.82 -21.00
C ASN A 36 1.73 7.39 -21.53
N ARG A 37 0.95 7.24 -22.60
CA ARG A 37 0.61 5.96 -23.23
C ARG A 37 1.75 5.32 -24.03
N VAL A 38 2.96 5.86 -23.94
CA VAL A 38 4.14 5.27 -24.54
C VAL A 38 4.70 4.23 -23.58
N GLU A 39 4.78 3.00 -24.06
CA GLU A 39 5.40 1.91 -23.32
C GLU A 39 6.93 2.12 -23.25
N LYS A 40 7.47 2.06 -22.02
CA LYS A 40 8.89 2.28 -21.74
C LYS A 40 9.42 1.17 -20.83
N PRO A 41 10.71 0.82 -20.94
CA PRO A 41 11.33 -0.08 -19.98
C PRO A 41 11.30 0.55 -18.57
N CYS A 42 11.05 -0.27 -17.55
CA CYS A 42 11.08 0.15 -16.16
C CYS A 42 11.52 -0.98 -15.22
N PHE A 43 11.86 -0.60 -14.01
CA PHE A 43 12.02 -1.52 -12.87
C PHE A 43 11.19 -1.02 -11.69
N SER A 44 10.89 -1.91 -10.74
CA SER A 44 10.09 -1.60 -9.56
C SER A 44 10.97 -1.25 -8.37
N ALA A 45 10.68 -0.12 -7.74
CA ALA A 45 11.27 0.33 -6.49
C ALA A 45 10.18 0.46 -5.41
N PHE A 46 10.60 0.62 -4.17
CA PHE A 46 9.73 0.74 -3.00
C PHE A 46 9.64 2.18 -2.52
N LEU A 47 8.53 2.55 -1.90
CA LEU A 47 8.39 3.86 -1.26
C LEU A 47 8.91 3.88 0.17
N HIS A 48 9.10 2.70 0.77
CA HIS A 48 9.67 2.53 2.09
C HIS A 48 10.63 1.32 2.09
N PRO A 49 11.79 1.38 2.79
CA PRO A 49 12.73 0.26 2.81
C PRO A 49 12.13 -1.01 3.44
N LEU A 50 11.21 -0.87 4.39
CA LEU A 50 10.56 -2.01 5.05
C LEU A 50 9.37 -2.60 4.27
N ASP A 51 9.07 -2.11 3.06
CA ASP A 51 7.98 -2.65 2.24
C ASP A 51 8.34 -3.96 1.51
N ASP A 52 9.61 -4.38 1.50
CA ASP A 52 10.05 -5.65 0.90
C ASP A 52 10.78 -6.52 1.92
N GLU A 53 10.49 -7.82 1.94
CA GLU A 53 11.09 -8.79 2.86
C GLU A 53 12.62 -8.90 2.75
N LYS A 54 13.23 -8.47 1.63
CA LYS A 54 14.69 -8.42 1.46
C LYS A 54 15.39 -7.55 2.51
N HIS A 55 14.68 -6.69 3.23
CA HIS A 55 15.26 -6.02 4.41
C HIS A 55 15.77 -6.98 5.49
N LYS A 56 15.26 -8.22 5.54
CA LYS A 56 15.70 -9.28 6.45
C LYS A 56 16.78 -10.17 5.84
N ASP A 57 16.99 -10.09 4.53
CA ASP A 57 17.92 -10.95 3.80
C ASP A 57 19.30 -10.31 3.71
N ARG A 58 20.30 -10.99 4.28
CA ARG A 58 21.69 -10.51 4.30
C ARG A 58 22.37 -10.58 2.94
N SER A 59 21.81 -11.25 1.94
CA SER A 59 22.35 -11.28 0.58
C SER A 59 22.02 -10.02 -0.23
N TYR A 60 21.13 -9.16 0.27
CA TYR A 60 20.73 -7.92 -0.35
C TYR A 60 21.08 -6.70 0.50
N ARG A 61 21.21 -5.54 -0.17
CA ARG A 61 21.34 -4.24 0.49
C ARG A 61 20.36 -3.26 -0.11
N CYS A 62 19.74 -2.48 0.77
CA CYS A 62 18.85 -1.40 0.38
C CYS A 62 19.68 -0.17 0.03
N ILE A 63 19.44 0.38 -1.15
CA ILE A 63 19.93 1.67 -1.59
C ILE A 63 18.76 2.64 -1.74
N LYS A 64 19.05 3.90 -1.46
CA LYS A 64 18.15 5.04 -1.67
C LYS A 64 18.46 5.63 -3.04
N LEU A 65 17.43 5.82 -3.85
CA LEU A 65 17.51 6.45 -5.16
C LEU A 65 16.81 7.80 -5.12
N ASP A 66 17.53 8.87 -5.47
CA ASP A 66 16.99 10.22 -5.56
C ASP A 66 16.76 10.61 -7.03
N ILE A 67 15.53 10.42 -7.48
CA ILE A 67 15.14 10.49 -8.89
C ILE A 67 14.10 11.59 -9.07
N GLU A 68 14.08 12.23 -10.23
CA GLU A 68 13.03 13.18 -10.55
C GLU A 68 11.67 12.48 -10.65
N ALA A 69 10.66 13.05 -9.98
CA ALA A 69 9.33 12.44 -9.88
C ALA A 69 8.65 12.19 -11.24
N GLU A 70 9.06 12.89 -12.30
CA GLU A 70 8.55 12.70 -13.66
C GLU A 70 8.93 11.34 -14.28
N TYR A 71 10.01 10.71 -13.80
CA TYR A 71 10.44 9.38 -14.20
C TYR A 71 9.83 8.27 -13.34
N CYS A 72 8.88 8.61 -12.47
CA CYS A 72 8.35 7.74 -11.44
C CYS A 72 6.82 7.65 -11.49
N ALA A 73 6.28 6.43 -11.44
CA ALA A 73 4.84 6.19 -11.30
C ALA A 73 4.56 5.22 -10.15
N VAL A 74 3.79 5.67 -9.16
CA VAL A 74 3.35 4.82 -8.06
C VAL A 74 2.18 3.97 -8.51
N TYR A 75 2.21 2.70 -8.13
CA TYR A 75 1.19 1.73 -8.45
C TYR A 75 0.89 0.82 -7.26
N ASP A 76 -0.30 0.21 -7.32
CA ASP A 76 -0.78 -0.77 -6.35
C ASP A 76 -0.29 -2.17 -6.76
N SER A 77 0.71 -2.70 -6.05
CA SER A 77 1.34 -3.97 -6.41
C SER A 77 0.41 -5.17 -6.22
N ASP A 78 -0.55 -5.10 -5.29
CA ASP A 78 -1.59 -6.12 -5.14
C ASP A 78 -2.51 -6.13 -6.35
N LEU A 79 -3.00 -4.94 -6.75
CA LEU A 79 -3.85 -4.80 -7.92
C LEU A 79 -3.11 -5.17 -9.21
N TYR A 80 -1.83 -4.83 -9.32
CA TYR A 80 -0.98 -5.26 -10.44
C TYR A 80 -0.94 -6.79 -10.55
N ARG A 81 -0.59 -7.48 -9.45
CA ARG A 81 -0.51 -8.94 -9.41
C ARG A 81 -1.84 -9.59 -9.75
N ILE A 82 -2.92 -9.16 -9.10
CA ILE A 82 -4.27 -9.72 -9.33
C ILE A 82 -4.75 -9.40 -10.75
N SER A 83 -4.39 -8.26 -11.35
CA SER A 83 -4.76 -7.95 -12.74
C SER A 83 -4.08 -8.84 -13.79
N ASN A 84 -2.97 -9.50 -13.44
CA ASN A 84 -2.36 -10.52 -14.30
C ASN A 84 -3.15 -11.83 -14.28
N GLU A 85 -3.86 -12.11 -13.17
CA GLU A 85 -4.74 -13.27 -13.03
C GLU A 85 -6.15 -13.00 -13.60
N PHE A 86 -6.67 -11.78 -13.41
CA PHE A 86 -8.02 -11.35 -13.80
C PHE A 86 -7.95 -10.18 -14.80
N PRO A 87 -8.01 -10.45 -16.13
CA PRO A 87 -7.80 -9.43 -17.18
C PRO A 87 -8.74 -8.22 -17.09
N GLU A 88 -9.95 -8.39 -16.57
CA GLU A 88 -10.93 -7.33 -16.35
C GLU A 88 -10.42 -6.24 -15.37
N LEU A 89 -9.42 -6.55 -14.55
CA LEU A 89 -8.81 -5.60 -13.63
C LEU A 89 -7.63 -4.82 -14.25
N LYS A 90 -7.15 -5.18 -15.45
CA LYS A 90 -6.00 -4.51 -16.07
C LYS A 90 -6.25 -3.03 -16.33
N GLU A 91 -7.44 -2.68 -16.82
CA GLU A 91 -7.80 -1.28 -17.03
C GLU A 91 -7.89 -0.52 -15.70
N LYS A 92 -8.40 -1.18 -14.65
CA LYS A 92 -8.50 -0.59 -13.32
C LYS A 92 -7.12 -0.38 -12.69
N PHE A 93 -6.21 -1.34 -12.87
CA PHE A 93 -4.80 -1.22 -12.50
C PHE A 93 -4.15 -0.04 -13.23
N PHE A 94 -4.25 -0.01 -14.56
CA PHE A 94 -3.67 1.05 -15.37
C PHE A 94 -4.14 2.43 -14.91
N LYS A 95 -5.45 2.64 -14.81
CA LYS A 95 -6.04 3.91 -14.33
C LYS A 95 -5.72 4.25 -12.88
N SER A 96 -5.26 3.29 -12.08
CA SER A 96 -4.93 3.53 -10.67
C SER A 96 -3.54 4.08 -10.43
N MET A 97 -2.65 4.02 -11.41
CA MET A 97 -1.32 4.58 -11.27
C MET A 97 -1.41 6.08 -11.03
N VAL A 98 -0.49 6.60 -10.22
CA VAL A 98 -0.37 8.03 -9.94
C VAL A 98 1.07 8.49 -10.11
N PRO A 99 1.31 9.73 -10.58
CA PRO A 99 2.65 10.30 -10.52
C PRO A 99 3.14 10.32 -9.07
N LEU A 100 4.44 10.17 -8.85
CA LEU A 100 4.99 10.09 -7.49
C LEU A 100 4.69 11.34 -6.65
N ASN A 101 4.67 12.53 -7.25
CA ASN A 101 4.30 13.78 -6.57
C ASN A 101 2.80 13.91 -6.26
N GLY A 102 1.95 13.05 -6.83
CA GLY A 102 0.51 12.97 -6.56
C GLY A 102 0.14 11.81 -5.63
N TYR A 103 1.12 11.03 -5.16
CA TYR A 103 0.86 9.91 -4.26
C TYR A 103 0.61 10.40 -2.83
N ILE A 104 -0.46 9.87 -2.22
CA ILE A 104 -0.84 10.13 -0.83
C ILE A 104 -0.38 8.95 0.02
N PHE A 105 0.45 9.19 1.04
CA PHE A 105 0.95 8.12 1.92
C PHE A 105 -0.19 7.36 2.61
N GLY A 106 -0.10 6.03 2.60
CA GLY A 106 -1.12 5.15 3.16
C GLY A 106 -2.40 5.06 2.34
N SER A 107 -2.44 5.59 1.10
CA SER A 107 -3.58 5.41 0.19
C SER A 107 -3.60 4.06 -0.53
N ILE A 108 -2.49 3.33 -0.50
CA ILE A 108 -2.29 2.02 -1.14
C ILE A 108 -1.60 1.12 -0.11
N ARG A 109 -2.07 -0.12 0.06
CA ARG A 109 -1.53 -1.08 1.04
C ARG A 109 -0.09 -1.48 0.76
N ARG A 110 0.20 -1.81 -0.51
CA ARG A 110 1.54 -2.22 -0.97
C ARG A 110 1.96 -1.39 -2.18
N PRO A 111 2.31 -0.11 -1.95
CA PRO A 111 2.73 0.76 -3.04
C PRO A 111 4.11 0.35 -3.55
N GLN A 112 4.26 0.34 -4.86
CA GLN A 112 5.56 0.29 -5.52
C GLN A 112 5.66 1.43 -6.53
N CYS A 113 6.86 1.70 -7.00
CA CYS A 113 7.13 2.77 -7.94
C CYS A 113 7.82 2.21 -9.17
N PHE A 114 7.23 2.37 -10.34
CA PHE A 114 7.95 2.15 -11.59
C PHE A 114 8.93 3.29 -11.82
N VAL A 115 10.19 2.95 -12.04
CA VAL A 115 11.26 3.88 -12.42
C VAL A 115 11.57 3.68 -13.90
N PHE A 116 11.40 4.75 -14.69
CA PHE A 116 11.51 4.73 -16.16
C PHE A 116 12.85 5.28 -16.67
N THR A 117 13.85 5.46 -15.81
CA THR A 117 15.15 6.05 -16.16
C THR A 117 16.33 5.25 -15.62
N THR A 118 17.51 5.48 -16.22
CA THR A 118 18.79 5.08 -15.66
C THR A 118 19.10 5.97 -14.46
N VAL A 119 19.60 5.39 -13.37
CA VAL A 119 19.94 6.13 -12.15
C VAL A 119 21.45 6.33 -12.12
N LEU A 120 21.90 7.58 -12.05
CA LEU A 120 23.33 7.92 -12.00
C LEU A 120 23.89 7.68 -10.60
N SER A 121 25.20 7.46 -10.48
CA SER A 121 25.90 7.20 -9.21
C SER A 121 25.58 8.23 -8.13
N GLU A 122 25.54 9.51 -8.49
CA GLU A 122 25.25 10.63 -7.59
C GLU A 122 23.81 10.67 -7.06
N GLN A 123 22.91 9.91 -7.70
CA GLN A 123 21.52 9.76 -7.27
C GLN A 123 21.36 8.57 -6.32
N ILE A 124 22.42 7.81 -6.03
CA ILE A 124 22.38 6.61 -5.21
C ILE A 124 23.10 6.85 -3.90
N SER A 125 22.46 6.47 -2.79
CA SER A 125 23.09 6.45 -1.48
C SER A 125 22.76 5.16 -0.73
N LEU A 126 23.70 4.70 0.10
CA LEU A 126 23.47 3.51 0.93
C LEU A 126 22.62 3.89 2.14
N LEU A 127 21.53 3.14 2.36
CA LEU A 127 20.68 3.34 3.52
C LEU A 127 21.51 3.15 4.82
N GLY A 128 21.47 4.15 5.71
CA GLY A 128 22.15 4.12 7.01
C GLY A 128 23.61 4.59 7.05
N LYS A 129 24.20 5.07 5.93
CA LYS A 129 25.54 5.70 5.94
C LYS A 129 25.53 7.19 6.28
N SER A 130 24.40 7.87 6.10
CA SER A 130 24.18 9.25 6.49
C SER A 130 23.16 9.30 7.63
N MET A 131 23.46 10.03 8.70
CA MET A 131 22.42 10.41 9.67
C MET A 131 21.29 11.16 8.94
N ASP A 132 20.08 11.04 9.46
CA ASP A 132 19.00 12.04 9.38
C ASP A 132 18.09 12.08 8.14
N GLU A 133 17.36 10.99 7.87
CA GLU A 133 15.96 11.16 7.49
C GLU A 133 15.07 10.34 8.42
N PRO A 134 14.14 10.98 9.16
CA PRO A 134 13.21 10.24 10.00
C PRO A 134 12.35 9.36 9.11
N ILE A 135 12.39 8.06 9.36
CA ILE A 135 11.40 7.14 8.84
C ILE A 135 10.04 7.61 9.36
N LEU A 136 9.19 8.11 8.46
CA LEU A 136 7.92 8.77 8.81
C LEU A 136 6.89 7.79 9.37
N TYR A 137 6.98 6.52 8.99
CA TYR A 137 6.04 5.45 9.34
C TYR A 137 6.74 4.09 9.26
N GLU A 138 6.21 3.07 9.94
CA GLU A 138 6.87 1.75 10.01
C GLU A 138 6.97 1.04 8.65
N ASN A 139 5.84 0.88 7.96
CA ASN A 139 5.77 0.44 6.57
C ASN A 139 4.41 0.83 5.96
N SER A 140 4.29 0.72 4.65
CA SER A 140 3.12 1.19 3.90
C SER A 140 1.86 0.39 4.25
N GLU A 141 1.99 -0.90 4.57
CA GLU A 141 0.86 -1.78 4.90
C GLU A 141 0.22 -1.39 6.24
N ILE A 142 1.04 -1.16 7.27
CA ILE A 142 0.59 -0.71 8.59
C ILE A 142 -0.05 0.67 8.48
N LEU A 143 0.58 1.60 7.77
CA LEU A 143 0.03 2.95 7.58
C LEU A 143 -1.33 2.91 6.87
N TYR A 144 -1.46 2.10 5.81
CA TYR A 144 -2.72 1.93 5.08
C TYR A 144 -3.84 1.41 5.98
N VAL A 145 -3.58 0.36 6.75
CA VAL A 145 -4.59 -0.21 7.67
C VAL A 145 -4.96 0.81 8.74
N ASN A 146 -3.98 1.47 9.35
CA ASN A 146 -4.22 2.46 10.39
C ASN A 146 -5.04 3.65 9.86
N ASN A 147 -4.77 4.13 8.64
CA ASN A 147 -5.55 5.20 8.02
C ASN A 147 -7.03 4.82 7.84
N ILE A 148 -7.31 3.57 7.43
CA ILE A 148 -8.68 3.07 7.29
C ILE A 148 -9.35 2.95 8.65
N LEU A 149 -8.66 2.34 9.63
CA LEU A 149 -9.17 2.17 10.98
C LEU A 149 -9.45 3.52 11.66
N GLN A 150 -8.59 4.51 11.45
CA GLN A 150 -8.77 5.85 11.98
C GLN A 150 -10.02 6.51 11.39
N GLN A 151 -10.19 6.50 10.06
CA GLN A 151 -11.39 7.04 9.42
C GLN A 151 -12.68 6.40 9.92
N LEU A 152 -12.66 5.09 10.14
CA LEU A 152 -13.81 4.35 10.66
C LEU A 152 -14.08 4.70 12.12
N ASN A 153 -13.05 4.83 12.95
CA ASN A 153 -13.19 5.24 14.36
C ASN A 153 -13.64 6.71 14.50
N ASP A 154 -13.22 7.59 13.60
CA ASP A 154 -13.66 9.00 13.58
C ASP A 154 -15.17 9.11 13.28
N ARG A 155 -15.72 8.17 12.49
CA ARG A 155 -17.15 8.12 12.15
C ARG A 155 -17.97 7.29 13.15
N TYR A 156 -17.40 6.21 13.68
CA TYR A 156 -18.09 5.20 14.46
C TYR A 156 -17.30 4.88 15.73
N THR A 157 -17.72 5.47 16.85
CA THR A 157 -17.00 5.36 18.14
C THR A 157 -16.95 3.94 18.68
N GLU A 158 -17.88 3.07 18.28
CA GLU A 158 -17.94 1.66 18.67
C GLU A 158 -17.19 0.70 17.73
N PHE A 159 -16.52 1.20 16.68
CA PHE A 159 -15.96 0.35 15.62
C PHE A 159 -14.94 -0.68 16.14
N ASN A 160 -14.09 -0.29 17.10
CA ASN A 160 -13.15 -1.23 17.73
C ASN A 160 -13.86 -2.38 18.47
N SER A 161 -14.99 -2.13 19.12
CA SER A 161 -15.81 -3.17 19.75
C SER A 161 -16.41 -4.11 18.70
N VAL A 162 -16.81 -3.57 17.54
CA VAL A 162 -17.32 -4.36 16.41
C VAL A 162 -16.22 -5.25 15.81
N LEU A 163 -15.00 -4.73 15.66
CA LEU A 163 -13.84 -5.51 15.23
C LEU A 163 -13.55 -6.66 16.19
N LEU A 164 -13.50 -6.37 17.49
CA LEU A 164 -13.25 -7.39 18.52
C LEU A 164 -14.35 -8.46 18.53
N TYR A 165 -15.63 -8.08 18.49
CA TYR A 165 -16.73 -9.03 18.37
C TYR A 165 -16.60 -9.90 17.12
N SER A 166 -16.31 -9.29 15.97
CA SER A 166 -16.24 -10.00 14.69
C SER A 166 -15.05 -10.97 14.65
N PHE A 167 -13.91 -10.59 15.24
CA PHE A 167 -12.76 -11.48 15.41
C PHE A 167 -13.09 -12.67 16.32
N LEU A 168 -13.67 -12.43 17.51
CA LEU A 168 -14.03 -13.50 18.45
C LEU A 168 -15.10 -14.43 17.86
N ALA A 169 -16.07 -13.91 17.12
CA ALA A 169 -17.08 -14.71 16.42
C ALA A 169 -16.46 -15.62 15.34
N ALA A 170 -15.44 -15.15 14.62
CA ALA A 170 -14.71 -16.00 13.68
C ALA A 170 -13.91 -17.10 14.41
N GLN A 171 -13.33 -16.79 15.57
CA GLN A 171 -12.61 -17.77 16.39
C GLN A 171 -13.54 -18.82 17.02
N GLU A 172 -14.76 -18.45 17.40
CA GLU A 172 -15.81 -19.40 17.78
C GLU A 172 -16.13 -20.38 16.64
N GLN A 173 -16.26 -19.90 15.39
CA GLN A 173 -16.49 -20.77 14.23
C GLN A 173 -15.34 -21.76 14.00
N ASN A 174 -14.13 -21.41 14.42
CA ASN A 174 -12.96 -22.28 14.41
C ASN A 174 -12.84 -23.20 15.65
N GLY A 175 -13.82 -23.13 16.57
CA GLY A 175 -13.86 -23.95 17.80
C GLY A 175 -12.90 -23.49 18.90
N VAL A 176 -12.30 -22.30 18.78
CA VAL A 176 -11.37 -21.76 19.80
C VAL A 176 -12.12 -21.23 21.02
N TYR A 177 -13.29 -20.64 20.79
CA TYR A 177 -14.15 -20.12 21.85
C TYR A 177 -15.54 -20.74 21.78
N ARG A 178 -16.20 -20.82 22.94
CA ARG A 178 -17.65 -20.99 23.02
C ARG A 178 -18.31 -19.65 23.31
N CYS A 179 -19.39 -19.29 22.61
CA CYS A 179 -20.06 -18.01 22.82
C CYS A 179 -21.49 -18.17 23.35
N TYR A 180 -21.86 -17.32 24.30
CA TYR A 180 -23.25 -17.10 24.72
C TYR A 180 -23.67 -15.68 24.35
N ARG A 181 -24.87 -15.54 23.77
CA ARG A 181 -25.40 -14.26 23.29
C ARG A 181 -26.72 -13.93 23.99
N SER A 182 -26.81 -12.76 24.60
CA SER A 182 -28.05 -12.19 25.13
C SER A 182 -28.53 -11.09 24.19
N THR A 183 -29.66 -11.32 23.52
CA THR A 183 -30.31 -10.30 22.69
C THR A 183 -30.98 -9.21 23.51
N ASN A 184 -31.35 -9.51 24.76
CA ASN A 184 -31.99 -8.53 25.65
C ASN A 184 -30.96 -7.50 26.16
N ASP A 185 -29.76 -7.97 26.48
CA ASP A 185 -28.68 -7.13 27.03
C ASP A 185 -27.71 -6.64 25.94
N ASN A 186 -27.89 -7.08 24.69
CA ASN A 186 -26.99 -6.84 23.56
C ASN A 186 -25.52 -7.15 23.88
N ILE A 187 -25.28 -8.26 24.56
CA ILE A 187 -23.94 -8.71 24.98
C ILE A 187 -23.68 -10.13 24.50
N ALA A 188 -22.44 -10.38 24.08
CA ALA A 188 -21.88 -11.69 23.86
C ALA A 188 -20.73 -11.96 24.82
N VAL A 189 -20.63 -13.19 25.31
CA VAL A 189 -19.55 -13.64 26.18
C VAL A 189 -18.88 -14.84 25.54
N PHE A 190 -17.61 -14.68 25.19
CA PHE A 190 -16.75 -15.70 24.61
C PHE A 190 -15.90 -16.34 25.70
N PHE A 191 -15.94 -17.67 25.81
CA PHE A 191 -15.25 -18.46 26.81
C PHE A 191 -14.18 -19.32 26.15
N ASP A 192 -12.98 -19.30 26.72
CA ASP A 192 -11.94 -20.28 26.43
C ASP A 192 -12.08 -21.44 27.42
N GLU A 193 -12.46 -22.62 26.91
CA GLU A 193 -12.66 -23.81 27.75
C GLU A 193 -11.33 -24.36 28.33
N GLY A 194 -10.19 -24.03 27.74
CA GLY A 194 -8.87 -24.46 28.21
C GLY A 194 -8.35 -23.65 29.39
N SER A 195 -8.57 -22.34 29.39
CA SER A 195 -8.10 -21.43 30.46
C SER A 195 -9.17 -21.04 31.48
N ASN A 196 -10.46 -21.29 31.18
CA ASN A 196 -11.61 -20.80 31.95
C ASN A 196 -11.69 -19.26 32.04
N GLU A 197 -11.04 -18.55 31.11
CA GLU A 197 -11.15 -17.10 30.94
C GLU A 197 -12.32 -16.74 30.00
N TYR A 198 -12.80 -15.51 30.11
CA TYR A 198 -13.87 -15.01 29.25
C TYR A 198 -13.66 -13.56 28.81
N ILE A 199 -14.23 -13.24 27.65
CA ILE A 199 -14.26 -11.89 27.08
C ILE A 199 -15.71 -11.53 26.79
N SER A 200 -16.19 -10.42 27.38
CA SER A 200 -17.52 -9.87 27.12
C SER A 200 -17.45 -8.67 26.19
N VAL A 201 -18.29 -8.67 25.15
CA VAL A 201 -18.35 -7.59 24.15
C VAL A 201 -19.80 -7.31 23.73
N PRO A 202 -20.16 -6.07 23.40
CA PRO A 202 -21.48 -5.76 22.85
C PRO A 202 -21.72 -6.49 21.52
N ILE A 203 -22.96 -6.93 21.27
CA ILE A 203 -23.38 -7.46 19.98
C ILE A 203 -23.56 -6.27 19.02
N PRO A 204 -22.85 -6.21 17.89
CA PRO A 204 -22.91 -5.08 16.96
C PRO A 204 -24.22 -5.07 16.16
N ASP A 205 -24.77 -3.87 15.93
CA ASP A 205 -25.82 -3.65 14.94
C ASP A 205 -25.20 -3.24 13.61
N TYR A 206 -24.96 -4.21 12.74
CA TYR A 206 -24.26 -3.99 11.46
C TYR A 206 -24.99 -3.02 10.52
N ARG A 207 -26.29 -2.76 10.72
CA ARG A 207 -27.07 -1.82 9.91
C ARG A 207 -26.62 -0.37 10.07
N LYS A 208 -25.90 -0.04 11.14
CA LYS A 208 -25.36 1.31 11.37
C LYS A 208 -24.23 1.69 10.41
N TYR A 209 -23.64 0.72 9.72
CA TYR A 209 -22.47 0.93 8.84
C TYR A 209 -22.83 0.96 7.34
N ASN A 210 -24.10 1.19 6.99
CA ASN A 210 -24.55 1.18 5.59
C ASN A 210 -23.89 2.25 4.71
N GLU A 211 -23.34 3.31 5.32
CA GLU A 211 -22.64 4.42 4.65
C GLU A 211 -21.12 4.22 4.55
N ILE A 212 -20.59 3.02 4.88
CA ILE A 212 -19.14 2.77 4.92
C ILE A 212 -18.42 3.11 3.61
N LYS A 213 -19.12 2.98 2.47
CA LYS A 213 -18.58 3.36 1.15
C LYS A 213 -18.28 4.86 1.06
N GLU A 214 -19.07 5.72 1.69
CA GLU A 214 -18.81 7.17 1.70
C GLU A 214 -17.64 7.53 2.62
N VAL A 215 -17.50 6.82 3.73
CA VAL A 215 -16.37 6.99 4.65
C VAL A 215 -15.05 6.63 3.97
N LEU A 216 -15.01 5.50 3.26
CA LEU A 216 -13.81 4.99 2.62
C LEU A 216 -13.51 5.61 1.23
N ARG A 217 -14.41 6.46 0.71
CA ARG A 217 -14.22 7.16 -0.57
C ARG A 217 -13.13 8.25 -0.51
N LEU A 218 -12.69 8.67 0.67
CA LEU A 218 -11.73 9.75 0.87
C LEU A 218 -10.28 9.41 0.51
N HIS A 219 -9.98 8.18 0.08
CA HIS A 219 -8.73 7.85 -0.61
C HIS A 219 -8.88 7.96 -2.14
N GLY A 220 -9.77 8.86 -2.58
CA GLY A 220 -10.03 9.18 -3.97
C GLY A 220 -8.73 9.41 -4.71
N ARG A 221 -8.31 8.38 -5.46
CA ARG A 221 -7.31 8.46 -6.52
C ARG A 221 -7.83 9.52 -7.49
N GLN A 222 -7.45 10.79 -7.31
CA GLN A 222 -7.60 11.77 -8.36
C GLN A 222 -6.65 11.35 -9.46
N VAL A 223 -7.20 10.71 -10.49
CA VAL A 223 -6.47 10.55 -11.75
C VAL A 223 -6.23 11.96 -12.28
N PRO A 224 -4.98 12.41 -12.47
CA PRO A 224 -4.74 13.68 -13.12
C PRO A 224 -5.32 13.60 -14.53
N GLY A 225 -6.31 14.45 -14.86
CA GLY A 225 -6.74 14.68 -16.25
C GLY A 225 -8.19 14.41 -16.64
N THR A 226 -9.15 14.24 -15.72
CA THR A 226 -10.58 14.22 -16.10
C THR A 226 -11.27 15.59 -16.08
N ASP A 227 -10.59 16.65 -15.65
CA ASP A 227 -11.07 18.03 -15.82
C ASP A 227 -10.57 18.59 -17.16
N GLY A 228 -11.15 18.06 -18.23
CA GLY A 228 -10.95 18.49 -19.61
C GLY A 228 -12.27 18.45 -20.35
N GLY A 229 -13.24 19.24 -19.90
CA GLY A 229 -14.46 19.50 -20.66
C GLY A 229 -14.11 20.24 -21.95
N GLU A 230 -13.79 19.49 -23.01
CA GLU A 230 -13.84 20.01 -24.38
C GLU A 230 -15.28 20.41 -24.68
N LYS A 231 -15.58 21.70 -24.57
CA LYS A 231 -16.71 22.30 -25.27
C LYS A 231 -16.39 22.19 -26.77
N LEU A 232 -17.00 21.18 -27.41
CA LEU A 232 -17.12 21.13 -28.86
C LEU A 232 -17.70 22.47 -29.36
N PRO A 233 -17.08 23.15 -30.33
CA PRO A 233 -17.68 24.32 -30.94
C PRO A 233 -18.92 23.87 -31.72
N GLN A 234 -20.07 24.42 -31.36
CA GLN A 234 -21.29 24.27 -32.13
C GLN A 234 -21.07 24.89 -33.50
N LYS A 235 -21.25 24.10 -34.56
CA LYS A 235 -21.42 24.56 -35.93
C LYS A 235 -22.86 24.98 -36.17
#